data_AF-A0A7S2FMU7-F1
#
_entry.id   AF-A0A7S2FMU7-F1
#
_cell.length_a   1.000
_cell.length_b   1.000
_cell.length_c   1.000
_cell.angle_alpha   90.00
_cell.angle_beta   90.00
_cell.angle_gamma   90.00
#
_symmetry.space_group_name_H-M   'P 1'
#
loop_
_entity.id
_entity.type
_entity.pdbx_description
1 polymer ?
#
loop_
_entity_poly.entity_id
_entity_poly.type
_entity_poly.pdbx_seq_one_letter_code
_entity_poly.pdbx_strand_id
1 'polypeptide(L)'
;MNASKKFVTFIGDRTMNYVLRVAGGYSLVQVLAQDLGLKSGLNQRNIVQHPLIQFVMLWGGAFSLTSYRSEGMISVLLYFCLKYNVSGGETAAICFEDV
;
A
#
# COMPACT_ATOMS: atom_id res chain seq x y z
N MET A 1 29.20 26.63 13.33
CA MET A 1 28.05 26.56 12.42
C MET A 1 28.02 25.15 11.83
N ASN A 2 27.06 24.31 12.21
CA ASN A 2 26.98 22.94 11.68
C ASN A 2 25.59 22.75 11.05
N ALA A 3 25.56 22.71 9.72
CA ALA A 3 24.37 22.68 8.88
C ALA A 3 23.78 21.26 8.81
N SER A 4 23.28 20.76 9.94
CA SER A 4 22.50 19.53 9.99
C SER A 4 21.01 19.87 9.90
N LYS A 5 20.52 20.21 8.72
CA LYS A 5 19.08 20.32 8.40
C LYS A 5 18.91 20.51 6.89
N LYS A 6 18.52 19.44 6.19
CA LYS A 6 17.64 19.41 4.99
C LYS A 6 17.77 18.05 4.29
N PHE A 7 17.23 17.01 4.91
CA PHE A 7 16.83 15.79 4.22
C PHE A 7 15.30 15.65 4.29
N VAL A 8 14.60 16.77 4.10
CA VAL A 8 13.16 16.76 3.88
C VAL A 8 12.97 17.06 2.41
N THR A 9 12.97 16.01 1.60
CA THR A 9 12.55 16.08 0.20
C THR A 9 11.09 16.53 0.23
N PHE A 10 10.85 17.82 0.03
CA PHE A 10 9.51 18.39 0.02
C PHE A 10 8.86 18.00 -1.31
N ILE A 11 8.22 16.83 -1.33
CA ILE A 11 7.43 16.38 -2.47
C ILE A 11 6.19 17.27 -2.53
N GLY A 12 6.03 18.02 -3.61
CA GLY A 12 4.88 18.90 -3.78
C GLY A 12 3.56 18.14 -3.70
N ASP A 13 2.55 18.78 -3.14
CA ASP A 13 1.25 18.18 -2.84
C ASP A 13 0.59 17.47 -4.05
N ARG A 14 0.69 18.08 -5.24
CA ARG A 14 0.16 17.50 -6.47
C ARG A 14 0.85 16.20 -6.83
N THR A 15 2.18 16.16 -6.72
CA THR A 15 2.98 14.97 -7.04
C THR A 15 2.66 13.83 -6.07
N MET A 16 2.56 14.13 -4.78
CA MET A 16 2.19 13.12 -3.78
C MET A 16 0.79 12.55 -4.04
N ASN A 17 -0.19 13.42 -4.34
CA ASN A 17 -1.55 12.99 -4.68
C ASN A 17 -1.59 12.11 -5.92
N TYR A 18 -0.80 12.47 -6.94
CA TYR A 18 -0.69 11.69 -8.16
C TYR A 18 -0.11 10.30 -7.88
N VAL A 19 1.01 10.22 -7.15
CA VAL A 19 1.66 8.96 -6.78
C VAL A 19 0.71 8.06 -6.00
N LEU A 20 0.00 8.61 -4.99
CA LEU A 20 -0.96 7.85 -4.21
C LEU A 20 -2.12 7.32 -5.08
N ARG A 21 -2.65 8.14 -5.99
CA ARG A 21 -3.73 7.69 -6.91
C ARG A 21 -3.26 6.58 -7.84
N VAL A 22 -2.03 6.67 -8.36
CA VAL A 22 -1.45 5.62 -9.21
C VAL A 22 -1.23 4.33 -8.41
N ALA A 23 -0.69 4.43 -7.19
CA ALA A 23 -0.49 3.28 -6.32
C ALA A 23 -1.82 2.58 -5.96
N GLY A 24 -2.85 3.35 -5.63
CA GLY A 24 -4.20 2.84 -5.41
C GLY A 24 -4.79 2.20 -6.67
N GLY A 25 -4.67 2.85 -7.84
CA GLY A 25 -5.13 2.28 -9.11
C GLY A 25 -4.45 0.96 -9.44
N TYR A 26 -3.14 0.84 -9.22
CA TYR A 26 -2.41 -0.41 -9.43
C TYR A 26 -2.92 -1.54 -8.52
N SER A 27 -3.27 -1.26 -7.26
CA SER A 27 -3.86 -2.29 -6.39
C SER A 27 -5.19 -2.86 -6.93
N LEU A 28 -6.04 -2.02 -7.52
CA LEU A 28 -7.29 -2.47 -8.14
C LEU A 28 -7.03 -3.32 -9.39
N VAL A 29 -6.11 -2.86 -10.25
CA VAL A 29 -5.69 -3.62 -11.44
C VAL A 29 -5.14 -4.98 -11.04
N GLN A 30 -4.38 -5.06 -9.96
CA GLN A 30 -3.79 -6.31 -9.49
C GLN A 30 -4.86 -7.30 -9.00
N VAL A 31 -5.87 -6.85 -8.25
CA VAL A 31 -7.00 -7.71 -7.84
C VAL A 31 -7.76 -8.20 -9.07
N LEU A 32 -8.09 -7.30 -10.00
CA LEU A 32 -8.78 -7.66 -11.24
C LEU A 32 -7.96 -8.67 -12.07
N ALA A 33 -6.64 -8.48 -12.16
CA ALA A 33 -5.76 -9.40 -12.88
C ALA A 33 -5.76 -10.79 -12.25
N GLN A 34 -5.78 -10.88 -10.91
CA GLN A 34 -5.88 -12.16 -10.19
C GLN A 34 -7.24 -12.83 -10.44
N ASP A 35 -8.33 -12.07 -10.37
CA ASP A 35 -9.69 -12.58 -10.65
C ASP A 35 -9.86 -13.07 -12.10
N LEU A 36 -9.16 -12.44 -13.05
CA LEU A 36 -9.13 -12.86 -14.47
C LEU A 36 -8.15 -14.01 -14.74
N GLY A 37 -7.40 -14.48 -13.74
CA GLY A 37 -6.43 -15.58 -13.88
C GLY A 37 -5.12 -15.18 -14.58
N LEU A 38 -4.78 -13.88 -14.65
CA LEU A 38 -3.50 -13.42 -15.17
C LEU A 38 -2.37 -13.78 -14.19
N LYS A 39 -1.52 -14.72 -14.60
CA LYS A 39 -0.38 -15.16 -13.80
C LYS A 39 0.61 -14.00 -13.60
N SER A 40 0.74 -13.56 -12.36
CA SER A 40 1.76 -12.57 -11.98
C SER A 40 3.13 -13.23 -11.89
N GLY A 41 4.18 -12.54 -12.34
CA GLY A 41 5.55 -13.05 -12.22
C GLY A 41 6.01 -13.16 -10.77
N LEU A 42 6.90 -14.10 -10.47
CA LEU A 42 7.46 -14.32 -9.13
C LEU A 42 8.05 -13.04 -8.52
N ASN A 43 8.80 -12.25 -9.30
CA ASN A 43 9.38 -11.00 -8.83
C ASN A 43 8.32 -9.94 -8.52
N GLN A 44 7.25 -9.85 -9.34
CA GLN A 44 6.15 -8.92 -9.10
C GLN A 44 5.42 -9.26 -7.80
N ARG A 45 5.16 -10.56 -7.57
CA ARG A 45 4.59 -11.05 -6.30
C ARG A 45 5.46 -10.67 -5.11
N ASN A 46 6.75 -10.94 -5.18
CA ASN A 46 7.68 -10.67 -4.07
C ASN A 46 7.80 -9.17 -3.76
N ILE A 47 7.80 -8.30 -4.79
CA ILE A 47 7.81 -6.85 -4.60
C ILE A 47 6.50 -6.38 -3.95
N VAL A 48 5.35 -6.85 -4.43
CA VAL A 48 4.05 -6.43 -3.87
C VAL A 48 3.84 -6.94 -2.45
N GLN A 49 4.41 -8.10 -2.11
CA GLN A 49 4.34 -8.62 -0.74
C GLN A 49 5.18 -7.81 0.26
N HIS A 50 6.07 -6.91 -0.20
CA HIS A 50 6.86 -6.09 0.70
C HIS A 50 5.97 -5.13 1.52
N PRO A 51 6.08 -5.09 2.87
CA PRO A 51 5.17 -4.32 3.72
C PRO A 51 5.06 -2.84 3.36
N LEU A 52 6.17 -2.20 2.98
CA LEU A 52 6.17 -0.80 2.54
C LEU A 52 5.39 -0.58 1.24
N ILE A 53 5.49 -1.53 0.29
CA ILE A 53 4.77 -1.45 -0.99
C ILE A 53 3.26 -1.62 -0.71
N GLN A 54 2.89 -2.62 0.11
CA GLN A 54 1.51 -2.81 0.55
C GLN A 54 0.95 -1.57 1.23
N PHE A 55 1.72 -0.96 2.13
CA PHE A 55 1.31 0.27 2.81
C PHE A 55 1.02 1.39 1.81
N VAL A 56 1.92 1.65 0.86
CA VAL A 56 1.74 2.71 -0.14
C VAL A 56 0.55 2.43 -1.06
N MET A 57 0.36 1.18 -1.48
CA MET A 57 -0.77 0.78 -2.32
C MET A 57 -2.11 0.93 -1.59
N LEU A 58 -2.21 0.43 -0.35
CA LEU A 58 -3.40 0.57 0.48
C LEU A 58 -3.68 2.04 0.83
N TRP A 59 -2.63 2.82 1.09
CA TRP A 59 -2.77 4.25 1.39
C TRP A 59 -3.24 5.00 0.16
N GLY A 60 -2.70 4.67 -1.00
CA GLY A 60 -3.18 5.16 -2.28
C GLY A 60 -4.66 4.87 -2.54
N GLY A 61 -5.10 3.64 -2.26
CA GLY A 61 -6.49 3.23 -2.37
C GLY A 61 -7.41 3.94 -1.39
N ALA A 62 -7.02 4.05 -0.12
CA ALA A 62 -7.80 4.77 0.88
C ALA A 62 -7.86 6.29 0.59
N PHE A 63 -6.76 6.86 0.09
CA PHE A 63 -6.68 8.26 -0.34
C PHE A 63 -7.57 8.56 -1.55
N SER A 64 -7.68 7.64 -2.52
CA SER A 64 -8.52 7.86 -3.69
C SER A 64 -10.01 7.95 -3.34
N LEU A 65 -10.44 7.28 -2.26
CA LEU A 65 -11.81 7.32 -1.73
C LEU A 65 -12.07 8.54 -0.84
N THR A 66 -11.15 8.82 0.08
CA THR A 66 -11.33 9.89 1.09
C THR A 66 -10.95 11.28 0.57
N SER A 67 -10.12 11.37 -0.47
CA SER A 67 -9.50 12.62 -0.96
C SER A 67 -8.60 13.35 0.04
N TYR A 68 -8.48 12.87 1.28
CA TYR A 68 -7.63 13.42 2.33
C TYR A 68 -6.52 12.43 2.70
N ARG A 69 -5.26 12.86 2.60
CA ARG A 69 -4.10 11.97 2.84
C ARG A 69 -4.05 11.44 4.27
N SER A 70 -4.38 12.30 5.25
CA SER A 70 -4.38 11.95 6.66
C SER A 70 -5.41 10.86 6.97
N GLU A 71 -6.62 10.99 6.41
CA GLU A 71 -7.69 10.00 6.58
C GLU A 71 -7.28 8.66 5.98
N GLY A 72 -6.79 8.67 4.73
CA GLY A 72 -6.27 7.45 4.09
C GLY A 72 -5.13 6.81 4.89
N MET A 73 -4.23 7.60 5.47
CA MET A 73 -3.11 7.10 6.27
C MET A 73 -3.60 6.44 7.56
N ILE A 74 -4.54 7.08 8.26
CA ILE A 74 -5.15 6.54 9.48
C ILE A 74 -5.88 5.23 9.19
N SER A 75 -6.63 5.15 8.08
CA SER A 75 -7.31 3.90 7.68
C SER A 75 -6.33 2.74 7.49
N VAL A 76 -5.18 2.98 6.86
CA VAL A 76 -4.16 1.94 6.64
C VAL A 76 -3.43 1.58 7.93
N LEU A 77 -3.13 2.55 8.78
CA LEU A 77 -2.56 2.30 10.09
C LEU A 77 -3.50 1.46 10.96
N LEU A 78 -4.81 1.74 10.92
CA LEU A 78 -5.82 0.94 11.59
C LEU A 78 -5.79 -0.52 11.10
N TYR A 79 -5.73 -0.72 9.77
CA TYR A 79 -5.62 -2.05 9.18
C TYR A 79 -4.40 -2.82 9.68
N PHE A 80 -3.20 -2.22 9.64
CA PHE A 80 -2.00 -2.89 10.13
C PHE A 80 -1.99 -3.07 11.64
N CYS A 81 -2.57 -2.13 12.40
CA CYS A 81 -2.73 -2.26 13.84
C CYS A 81 -3.57 -3.50 14.18
N LEU A 82 -4.70 -3.71 13.49
CA LEU A 82 -5.52 -4.91 13.65
C LEU A 82 -4.78 -6.17 13.21
N LYS A 83 -4.14 -6.13 12.03
CA LYS A 83 -3.37 -7.27 11.49
C LYS A 83 -2.27 -7.75 12.43
N TYR A 84 -1.54 -6.84 13.09
CA TYR A 84 -0.42 -7.22 13.95
C TYR A 84 -0.80 -7.40 15.42
N ASN A 85 -1.69 -6.56 15.98
CA ASN A 85 -2.04 -6.63 17.40
C ASN A 85 -3.23 -7.56 17.69
N VAL A 86 -4.19 -7.68 16.77
CA VAL A 86 -5.38 -8.53 16.96
C VAL A 86 -5.16 -9.92 16.37
N SER A 87 -4.62 -10.00 15.15
CA SER A 87 -4.33 -11.30 14.52
C SER A 87 -2.98 -11.89 14.91
N GLY A 88 -2.12 -11.15 15.62
CA GLY A 88 -0.82 -11.67 16.07
C GLY A 88 0.14 -12.08 14.95
N GLY A 89 -0.10 -11.63 13.71
CA GLY A 89 0.61 -12.11 12.53
C GLY A 89 0.14 -13.47 11.99
N GLU A 90 -0.80 -14.13 12.67
CA GLU A 90 -1.45 -15.35 12.19
C GLU A 90 -2.38 -15.00 11.02
N THR A 91 -2.01 -15.47 9.83
CA THR A 91 -2.83 -15.33 8.62
C THR A 91 -3.67 -16.57 8.44
N ALA A 92 -5.00 -16.43 8.31
CA ALA A 92 -5.81 -17.53 7.81
C ALA A 92 -5.32 -17.93 6.41
N ALA A 93 -5.25 -19.23 6.11
CA ALA A 93 -4.75 -19.78 4.84
C ALA A 93 -5.55 -19.31 3.59
N ILE A 94 -6.64 -18.57 3.80
CA ILE A 94 -7.52 -18.07 2.74
C ILE A 94 -7.07 -16.67 2.35
N CYS A 95 -6.07 -16.62 1.48
CA CYS A 95 -5.86 -15.51 0.53
C CYS A 95 -5.18 -16.00 -0.75
N PHE A 96 -4.44 -17.10 -0.69
CA PHE A 96 -3.89 -17.78 -1.86
C PHE A 96 -3.91 -19.28 -1.55
N GLU A 97 -4.65 -20.07 -2.33
CA GLU A 97 -4.44 -21.52 -2.32
C GLU A 97 -2.97 -21.78 -2.66
N ASP A 98 -2.29 -22.51 -1.79
CA ASP A 98 -0.97 -23.06 -2.08
C ASP A 98 -1.12 -23.99 -3.29
N VAL A 99 -0.40 -23.67 -4.37
CA VAL A 99 -0.14 -24.59 -5.48
C VAL A 99 1.22 -25.24 -5.32
#